data_AF-A0A1W9PI65-F1
#
_entry.id   AF-A0A1W9PI65-F1
#
_cell.length_a   1.000
_cell.length_b   1.000
_cell.length_c   1.000
_cell.angle_alpha   90.00
_cell.angle_beta   90.00
_cell.angle_gamma   90.00
#
_symmetry.space_group_name_H-M   'P 1'
#
loop_
_entity.id
_entity.type
_entity.pdbx_description
1 polymer ?
#
loop_
_entity_poly.entity_id
_entity_poly.type
_entity_poly.pdbx_seq_one_letter_code
_entity_poly.pdbx_strand_id
1 'polypeptide(L)'
;MLIYGVSDVRNYDLRRACREFVGSFFYEIFKKMYDTIPKSDLVPETYAERWFREMLLYEYSKKAAEDSLKPLVDMIYKNLSKGVWRGKNGKM
;
A
#
# COMPACT_ATOMS: atom_id res chain seq x y z
N MET A 1 -4.21 30.32 -1.40
CA MET A 1 -4.58 29.17 -0.55
C MET A 1 -5.93 28.67 -1.04
N LEU A 2 -5.97 27.53 -1.75
CA LEU A 2 -7.21 26.99 -2.31
C LEU A 2 -8.00 26.31 -1.19
N ILE A 3 -9.23 26.77 -0.96
CA ILE A 3 -10.14 26.21 0.03
C ILE A 3 -10.74 24.93 -0.56
N TYR A 4 -10.18 23.77 -0.20
CA TYR A 4 -10.74 22.48 -0.57
C TYR A 4 -11.98 22.18 0.28
N GLY A 5 -13.09 21.79 -0.35
CA GLY A 5 -14.32 21.41 0.35
C GLY A 5 -14.18 20.12 1.16
N VAL A 6 -14.95 19.94 2.23
CA VAL A 6 -14.93 18.78 3.15
C VAL A 6 -15.14 17.42 2.44
N SER A 7 -15.80 17.39 1.27
CA SER A 7 -15.89 16.20 0.44
C SER A 7 -14.55 15.79 -0.18
N ASP A 8 -13.75 16.76 -0.60
CA ASP A 8 -12.48 16.53 -1.29
C ASP A 8 -11.39 16.03 -0.32
N VAL A 9 -11.35 16.59 0.89
CA VAL A 9 -10.48 16.11 1.98
C VAL A 9 -10.73 14.64 2.31
N ARG A 10 -12.00 14.23 2.45
CA ARG A 10 -12.36 12.82 2.72
C ARG A 10 -12.00 11.86 1.58
N ASN A 11 -12.12 12.31 0.33
CA ASN A 11 -11.73 11.50 -0.83
C ASN A 11 -10.21 11.32 -0.89
N TYR A 12 -9.46 12.38 -0.57
CA TYR A 12 -8.00 12.34 -0.45
C TYR A 12 -7.56 11.34 0.62
N ASP A 13 -8.18 11.39 1.80
CA ASP A 13 -7.87 10.48 2.91
C ASP A 13 -8.18 9.02 2.57
N LEU A 14 -9.33 8.75 1.93
CA LEU A 14 -9.71 7.40 1.51
C LEU A 14 -8.73 6.84 0.47
N ARG A 15 -8.33 7.64 -0.52
CA ARG A 15 -7.39 7.21 -1.54
C ARG A 15 -5.99 6.96 -0.97
N ARG A 16 -5.57 7.78 -0.02
CA ARG A 16 -4.33 7.56 0.74
C ARG A 16 -4.37 6.25 1.52
N ALA A 17 -5.46 5.99 2.24
CA ALA A 17 -5.65 4.73 2.96
C ALA A 17 -5.62 3.50 2.02
N CYS A 18 -6.24 3.60 0.84
CA CYS A 18 -6.18 2.54 -0.17
C CYS A 18 -4.75 2.28 -0.66
N ARG A 19 -3.96 3.34 -0.86
CA ARG A 19 -2.55 3.22 -1.25
C ARG A 19 -1.72 2.56 -0.16
N GLU A 20 -1.86 3.01 1.09
CA GLU A 20 -1.16 2.44 2.24
C GLU A 20 -1.52 0.96 2.39
N PHE A 21 -2.80 0.60 2.24
CA PHE A 21 -3.25 -0.79 2.24
C PHE A 21 -2.57 -1.65 1.15
N VAL A 22 -2.56 -1.19 -0.11
CA VAL A 22 -1.89 -1.91 -1.21
C VAL A 22 -0.39 -2.03 -0.94
N GLY A 23 0.25 -0.97 -0.45
CA GLY A 23 1.67 -0.99 -0.09
C GLY A 23 1.99 -2.01 0.99
N SER A 24 1.22 -2.05 2.07
CA SER A 24 1.40 -3.06 3.14
C SER A 24 1.14 -4.48 2.65
N PHE A 25 0.14 -4.69 1.79
CA PHE A 25 -0.14 -6.02 1.24
C PHE A 25 1.01 -6.50 0.33
N PHE A 26 1.53 -5.63 -0.54
CA PHE A 26 2.65 -5.99 -1.41
C PHE A 26 3.99 -6.09 -0.69
N TYR A 27 4.16 -5.42 0.46
CA TYR A 27 5.30 -5.67 1.33
C TYR A 27 5.39 -7.13 1.75
N GLU A 28 4.27 -7.72 2.20
CA GLU A 28 4.21 -9.14 2.56
C GLU A 28 4.46 -10.06 1.36
N ILE A 29 3.97 -9.69 0.17
CA ILE A 29 4.25 -10.43 -1.06
C ILE A 29 5.75 -10.39 -1.37
N PHE A 30 6.37 -9.20 -1.36
CA PHE A 30 7.78 -9.04 -1.66
C PHE A 30 8.67 -9.76 -0.66
N LYS A 31 8.30 -9.75 0.63
CA LYS A 31 8.98 -10.53 1.67
C LYS A 31 8.94 -12.02 1.36
N LYS A 32 7.74 -12.57 1.08
CA LYS A 32 7.56 -13.97 0.70
C LYS A 32 8.33 -14.34 -0.57
N MET A 33 8.33 -13.47 -1.58
CA MET A 33 9.10 -13.68 -2.80
C MET A 33 10.60 -13.74 -2.51
N TYR A 34 11.12 -12.82 -1.69
CA TYR A 34 12.53 -12.82 -1.31
C TYR A 34 12.90 -14.08 -0.54
N ASP A 35 12.03 -14.55 0.35
CA ASP A 35 12.26 -15.76 1.14
C ASP A 35 12.35 -17.05 0.28
N THR A 36 11.90 -17.02 -0.97
CA THR A 36 12.09 -18.14 -1.93
C THR A 36 13.48 -18.19 -2.55
N ILE A 37 14.29 -17.13 -2.41
CA ILE A 37 15.65 -17.08 -2.96
C ILE A 37 16.55 -17.96 -2.08
N PRO A 38 17.23 -18.98 -2.64
CA PRO A 38 18.16 -19.81 -1.89
C PRO A 38 19.28 -18.96 -1.27
N LYS A 39 19.49 -19.12 0.03
CA LYS A 39 20.55 -18.41 0.77
C LYS A 39 21.83 -19.24 0.75
N SER A 40 22.98 -18.57 0.67
CA SER A 40 24.28 -19.24 0.69
C SER A 40 24.64 -19.66 2.10
N ASP A 41 25.08 -20.91 2.28
CA ASP A 41 25.66 -21.38 3.54
C ASP A 41 27.11 -20.89 3.74
N LEU A 42 27.75 -20.38 2.69
CA LEU A 42 29.14 -19.90 2.74
C LEU A 42 29.26 -18.51 3.37
N VAL A 43 28.25 -17.66 3.18
CA VAL A 43 28.21 -16.31 3.73
C VAL A 43 26.90 -16.14 4.49
N PRO A 44 26.92 -16.21 5.83
CA PRO A 44 25.71 -16.10 6.62
C PRO A 44 25.15 -14.67 6.54
N GLU A 45 23.83 -14.59 6.42
CA GLU A 45 23.10 -13.33 6.48
C GLU A 45 23.30 -12.67 7.85
N THR A 46 23.69 -11.39 7.84
CA THR A 46 23.82 -10.62 9.08
C THR A 46 22.48 -10.03 9.52
N TYR A 47 22.35 -9.70 10.82
CA TYR A 47 21.17 -9.00 11.33
C TYR A 47 20.95 -7.64 10.63
N ALA A 48 22.03 -6.89 10.42
CA ALA A 48 21.96 -5.58 9.75
C ALA A 48 21.49 -5.70 8.30
N GLU A 49 21.97 -6.71 7.57
CA GLU A 49 21.52 -7.00 6.21
C GLU A 49 20.04 -7.36 6.17
N ARG A 50 19.59 -8.25 7.06
CA ARG A 50 18.17 -8.62 7.18
C ARG A 50 17.31 -7.38 7.45
N TRP A 51 17.70 -6.57 8.42
CA TRP A 51 16.96 -5.38 8.81
C TRP A 51 16.90 -4.36 7.67
N PHE A 52 18.03 -4.08 7.02
CA PHE A 52 18.08 -3.17 5.88
C PHE A 52 17.22 -3.68 4.71
N ARG A 53 17.25 -4.99 4.44
CA ARG A 53 16.40 -5.59 3.42
C ARG A 53 14.92 -5.42 3.74
N GLU A 54 14.48 -5.66 4.98
CA GLU A 54 13.07 -5.46 5.34
C GLU A 54 12.63 -4.02 5.11
N MET A 55 13.45 -3.04 5.48
CA MET A 55 13.19 -1.63 5.18
C MET A 55 13.15 -1.34 3.67
N LEU A 56 14.06 -1.93 2.90
CA LEU A 56 14.12 -1.75 1.45
C LEU A 56 12.86 -2.30 0.77
N LEU A 57 12.42 -3.50 1.14
CA LEU A 57 11.21 -4.11 0.60
C LEU A 57 9.96 -3.28 0.96
N TYR A 58 9.92 -2.70 2.15
CA TYR A 58 8.84 -1.81 2.57
C TYR A 58 8.79 -0.52 1.75
N GLU A 59 9.92 0.14 1.52
CA GLU A 59 9.95 1.35 0.67
C GLU A 59 9.64 1.03 -0.80
N TYR A 60 10.09 -0.13 -1.30
CA TYR A 60 9.71 -0.61 -2.63
C TYR A 60 8.22 -0.86 -2.75
N SER A 61 7.57 -1.44 -1.73
CA SER A 61 6.13 -1.68 -1.79
C SER A 61 5.33 -0.38 -1.76
N LYS A 62 5.75 0.61 -0.97
CA LYS A 62 5.17 1.97 -0.99
C LYS A 62 5.32 2.61 -2.36
N LYS A 63 6.52 2.55 -2.94
CA LYS A 63 6.78 3.13 -4.26
C LYS A 63 6.00 2.43 -5.37
N ALA A 64 5.90 1.09 -5.30
CA ALA A 64 5.06 0.31 -6.20
C ALA A 64 3.59 0.70 -6.08
N ALA A 65 3.05 0.87 -4.86
CA ALA A 65 1.68 1.33 -4.63
C ALA A 65 1.40 2.72 -5.22
N GLU A 66 2.39 3.61 -5.25
CA GLU A 66 2.27 4.94 -5.85
C GLU A 66 2.30 4.94 -7.37
N ASP A 67 3.15 4.09 -7.95
CA ASP A 67 3.46 4.10 -9.38
C ASP A 67 2.87 2.86 -10.08
N SER A 68 3.56 1.73 -10.05
CA SER A 68 3.25 0.54 -10.85
C SER A 68 1.92 -0.14 -10.50
N LEU A 69 1.52 -0.09 -9.22
CA LEU A 69 0.27 -0.65 -8.69
C LEU A 69 -0.82 0.40 -8.53
N LYS A 70 -0.60 1.64 -8.99
CA LYS A 70 -1.60 2.70 -8.96
C LYS A 70 -2.95 2.28 -9.58
N PRO A 71 -3.02 1.52 -10.70
CA PRO A 71 -4.30 1.03 -11.23
C PRO A 71 -5.08 0.17 -10.22
N LEU A 72 -4.39 -0.63 -9.41
CA LEU A 72 -5.01 -1.44 -8.36
C LEU A 72 -5.52 -0.56 -7.20
N VAL A 73 -4.74 0.44 -6.78
CA VAL A 73 -5.16 1.42 -5.78
C VAL A 73 -6.43 2.14 -6.24
N ASP A 74 -6.45 2.61 -7.50
CA ASP A 74 -7.60 3.32 -8.07
C ASP A 74 -8.83 2.40 -8.19
N MET A 75 -8.63 1.11 -8.49
CA MET A 75 -9.70 0.11 -8.51
C MET A 75 -10.32 -0.11 -7.13
N ILE A 76 -9.50 -0.29 -6.10
CA ILE A 76 -9.95 -0.46 -4.71
C ILE A 76 -10.69 0.80 -4.24
N TYR A 77 -10.11 1.98 -4.50
CA TYR A 77 -10.73 3.26 -4.19
C TYR A 77 -12.11 3.40 -4.85
N LYS A 78 -12.24 3.05 -6.13
CA LYS A 78 -13.52 3.10 -6.87
C LYS A 78 -14.56 2.17 -6.25
N ASN A 79 -14.17 1.00 -5.78
CA ASN A 79 -15.09 0.05 -5.16
C ASN A 79 -15.53 0.52 -3.77
N LEU A 80 -14.60 1.02 -2.95
CA LEU A 80 -14.90 1.49 -1.60
C LEU A 80 -15.68 2.81 -1.59
N SER A 81 -15.33 3.75 -2.46
CA SER A 81 -16.05 5.04 -2.57
C SER A 81 -17.52 4.87 -2.96
N LYS A 82 -17.85 3.89 -3.81
CA LYS A 82 -19.26 3.53 -4.12
C LYS A 82 -20.01 3.03 -2.89
N GLY A 83 -19.36 2.26 -2.02
CA GLY A 83 -19.94 1.81 -0.75
C GLY A 83 -20.17 2.96 0.22
N VAL A 84 -19.21 3.88 0.34
CA VAL A 84 -19.31 5.09 1.17
C VAL A 84 -20.47 5.99 0.74
N TRP A 85 -20.72 6.11 -0.58
CA TRP A 85 -21.87 6.85 -1.10
C TRP A 85 -23.22 6.20 -0.74
N ARG A 86 -23.28 4.87 -0.70
CA ARG A 86 -24.52 4.13 -0.39
C ARG A 86 -24.96 4.28 1.07
N GLY A 87 -24.01 4.41 2.01
CA GLY A 87 -24.29 4.63 3.43
C GLY A 87 -24.88 6.01 3.78
N LYS A 88 -24.79 7.00 2.88
CA LYS A 88 -25.36 8.34 3.12
C LYS A 88 -26.80 8.52 2.62
N ASN A 89 -27.23 7.70 1.66
CA ASN A 89 -28.57 7.79 1.05
C ASN A 89 -29.55 6.73 1.59
N GLY A 90 -29.06 5.77 2.41
CA GLY A 90 -29.89 4.84 3.17
C GLY A 90 -30.09 5.37 4.59
N LYS A 91 -31.30 5.85 4.86
CA LYS A 91 -31.77 6.31 6.17
C LYS A 91 -31.34 5.34 7.30
N MET A 92 -30.81 5.90 8.39
CA MET A 92 -31.19 5.41 9.72
C MET A 92 -32.51 6.08 10.08
#